data_AF-A0A7X3MKP0-F1
#
_entry.id   AF-A0A7X3MKP0-F1
#
_cell.length_a   1.000
_cell.length_b   1.000
_cell.length_c   1.000
_cell.angle_alpha   90.00
_cell.angle_beta   90.00
_cell.angle_gamma   90.00
#
_symmetry.space_group_name_H-M   'P 1'
#
loop_
_entity.id
_entity.type
_entity.pdbx_description
1 polymer ?
#
loop_
_entity_poly.entity_id
_entity_poly.type
_entity_poly.pdbx_seq_one_letter_code
_entity_poly.pdbx_strand_id
1 'polypeptide(L)'
;MNKIPCDIIKDLLPLYKDHVCSEKTMELVENHLPECESCREYLEAMEAELPPVTLPPCSTEQSDGHTSASLALEDIEVFQKIAQKLNWMKVTISFFAVIITIMVISLINTISGEYITKLPIFDKRVAAKDVSVTELYQLKNGDFYITLESDFPCDILSYGSISSPDGKSYMESYDNGQSRLSFEKTSIWGKFFLNHLSYKSFSFVIPYQEILNLDETDGYQSQGSSAIVHTTALIYYEGKGNEQLTIWKEGQKIAAAPEMIEQRVLHQQRRQETGIDEQQEISSKYADNILVLY
;
A
#
# COMPACT_ATOMS: atom_id res chain seq x y z
N MET A 1 -38.15 57.79 19.98
CA MET A 1 -37.51 56.51 19.62
C MET A 1 -36.17 56.85 19.00
N ASN A 2 -35.06 56.33 19.55
CA ASN A 2 -33.71 56.59 19.04
C ASN A 2 -33.58 55.99 17.64
N LYS A 3 -33.61 56.84 16.62
CA LYS A 3 -33.28 56.42 15.25
C LYS A 3 -31.80 56.09 15.20
N ILE A 4 -31.50 54.88 14.78
CA ILE A 4 -30.12 54.41 14.62
C ILE A 4 -29.52 55.17 13.43
N PRO A 5 -28.28 55.69 13.55
CA PRO A 5 -27.65 56.43 12.48
C PRO A 5 -27.42 55.53 11.26
N CYS A 6 -27.67 56.06 10.06
CA CYS A 6 -27.57 55.32 8.80
C CYS A 6 -26.17 54.72 8.57
N ASP A 7 -25.11 55.34 9.10
CA ASP A 7 -23.74 54.84 8.97
C ASP A 7 -23.59 53.47 9.64
N ILE A 8 -24.17 53.29 10.83
CA ILE A 8 -24.19 52.00 11.53
C ILE A 8 -25.01 50.98 10.72
N ILE A 9 -26.11 51.40 10.11
CA ILE A 9 -26.92 50.49 9.28
C ILE A 9 -26.13 50.04 8.06
N LYS A 10 -25.45 50.96 7.36
CA LYS A 10 -24.62 50.65 6.19
C LYS A 10 -23.47 49.69 6.52
N ASP A 11 -22.84 49.84 7.68
CA ASP A 11 -21.81 48.92 8.16
C ASP A 11 -22.35 47.50 8.39
N LEU A 12 -23.65 47.37 8.71
CA LEU A 12 -24.31 46.09 8.97
C LEU A 12 -24.93 45.45 7.72
N LEU A 13 -25.19 46.20 6.65
CA LEU A 13 -25.83 45.70 5.41
C LEU A 13 -25.08 44.52 4.75
N PRO A 14 -23.74 44.46 4.70
CA PRO A 14 -23.04 43.28 4.17
C PRO A 14 -23.33 42.01 4.97
N LEU A 15 -23.30 42.11 6.31
CA LEU A 15 -23.56 40.99 7.21
C LEU A 15 -25.04 40.55 7.18
N TYR A 16 -25.94 41.51 6.99
CA TYR A 16 -27.36 41.27 6.78
C TYR A 16 -27.62 40.53 5.45
N LYS A 17 -26.99 40.99 4.35
CA LYS A 17 -27.08 40.36 3.02
C LYS A 17 -26.61 38.91 3.03
N ASP A 18 -25.51 38.63 3.73
CA ASP A 18 -24.95 37.27 3.83
C ASP A 18 -25.68 36.40 4.89
N HIS A 19 -26.70 36.95 5.57
CA HIS A 19 -27.46 36.31 6.65
C HIS A 19 -26.60 35.76 7.80
N VAL A 20 -25.47 36.40 8.11
CA VAL A 20 -24.52 35.98 9.16
C VAL A 20 -24.58 36.86 10.42
N CYS A 21 -25.50 37.82 10.48
CA CYS A 21 -25.72 38.66 11.65
C CYS A 21 -26.67 38.01 12.67
N SER A 22 -26.61 38.46 13.93
CA SER A 22 -27.54 37.96 14.97
C SER A 22 -28.98 38.37 14.68
N GLU A 23 -29.97 37.61 15.15
CA GLU A 23 -31.40 37.92 14.97
C GLU A 23 -31.75 39.36 15.40
N LYS A 24 -31.16 39.83 16.50
CA LYS A 24 -31.34 41.20 17.00
C LYS A 24 -30.79 42.27 16.04
N THR A 25 -29.71 41.95 15.32
CA THR A 25 -29.12 42.83 14.30
C THR A 25 -29.95 42.81 13.02
N MET A 26 -30.51 41.65 12.66
CA MET A 26 -31.39 41.48 11.51
C MET A 26 -32.67 42.29 11.68
N GLU A 27 -33.36 42.13 12.81
CA GLU A 27 -34.58 42.89 13.16
C GLU A 27 -34.31 44.42 13.17
N LEU A 28 -33.12 44.82 13.60
CA LEU A 28 -32.71 46.23 13.64
C LEU A 28 -32.58 46.83 12.24
N VAL A 29 -32.00 46.10 11.29
CA VAL A 29 -31.86 46.53 9.89
C VAL A 29 -33.23 46.51 9.18
N GLU A 30 -34.02 45.46 9.39
CA GLU A 30 -35.37 45.32 8.83
C GLU A 30 -36.32 46.43 9.27
N ASN A 31 -36.20 46.91 10.51
CA ASN A 31 -36.97 48.06 11.00
C ASN A 31 -36.51 49.41 10.41
N HIS A 32 -35.26 49.52 9.93
CA HIS A 32 -34.70 50.76 9.40
C HIS A 32 -34.93 50.92 7.89
N LEU A 33 -34.79 49.84 7.11
CA LEU A 33 -34.89 49.86 5.64
C LEU A 33 -36.20 50.48 5.09
N PRO A 34 -37.39 50.24 5.69
CA PRO A 34 -38.64 50.85 5.22
C PRO A 34 -38.68 52.38 5.39
N GLU A 35 -37.94 52.91 6.39
CA GLU A 35 -37.93 54.35 6.71
C GLU A 35 -36.81 55.14 6.01
N CYS A 36 -35.86 54.46 5.36
CA CYS A 36 -34.63 55.09 4.87
C CYS A 36 -34.27 54.70 3.43
N GLU A 37 -34.63 55.57 2.49
CA GLU A 37 -34.35 55.39 1.06
C GLU A 37 -32.85 55.24 0.76
N SER A 38 -31.99 56.04 1.41
CA SER A 38 -30.54 56.00 1.19
C SER A 38 -29.87 54.66 1.58
N CYS A 39 -30.44 53.93 2.55
CA CYS A 39 -29.92 52.61 2.94
C CYS A 39 -30.45 51.51 2.02
N ARG A 40 -31.66 51.69 1.48
CA ARG A 40 -32.22 50.77 0.46
C ARG A 40 -31.46 50.86 -0.85
N GLU A 41 -31.17 52.07 -1.36
CA GLU A 41 -30.36 52.25 -2.57
C GLU A 41 -28.96 51.63 -2.42
N TYR A 42 -28.36 51.75 -1.23
CA TYR A 42 -27.06 51.14 -0.93
C TYR A 42 -27.14 49.61 -0.94
N LEU A 43 -28.20 49.02 -0.38
CA LEU A 43 -28.43 47.58 -0.41
C LEU A 43 -28.65 47.07 -1.85
N GLU A 44 -29.46 47.77 -2.65
CA GLU A 44 -29.71 47.44 -4.06
C GLU A 44 -28.42 47.57 -4.91
N ALA A 45 -27.59 48.59 -4.66
CA ALA A 45 -26.30 48.74 -5.34
C ALA A 45 -25.33 47.58 -5.02
N MET A 46 -25.46 46.96 -3.84
CA MET A 46 -24.72 45.75 -3.48
C MET A 46 -25.29 44.48 -4.13
N GLU A 47 -26.57 44.48 -4.53
CA GLU A 47 -27.23 43.36 -5.23
C GLU A 47 -27.01 43.37 -6.74
N ALA A 48 -26.62 44.52 -7.32
CA ALA A 48 -26.27 44.62 -8.73
C ALA A 48 -25.13 43.64 -9.07
N GLU A 49 -25.40 42.69 -9.97
CA GLU A 49 -24.43 41.71 -10.45
C GLU A 49 -23.21 42.42 -11.03
N LEU A 50 -22.02 42.09 -10.50
CA LEU A 50 -20.75 42.53 -11.07
C LEU A 50 -20.64 41.98 -12.50
N PRO A 51 -20.36 42.82 -13.52
CA PRO A 51 -20.27 42.34 -14.89
C PRO A 51 -19.18 41.26 -15.00
N PRO A 52 -19.36 40.25 -15.87
CA PRO A 52 -18.38 39.19 -16.05
C PRO A 52 -17.05 39.81 -16.48
N VAL A 53 -16.00 39.54 -15.69
CA VAL A 53 -14.64 40.02 -15.96
C VAL A 53 -14.09 39.31 -17.20
N THR A 54 -14.25 39.91 -18.37
CA THR A 54 -13.40 39.61 -19.55
C THR A 54 -12.14 40.44 -19.46
N LEU A 55 -11.00 39.81 -19.18
CA LEU A 55 -9.69 40.44 -19.16
C LEU A 55 -9.27 40.82 -20.60
N PRO A 56 -9.02 42.09 -20.95
CA PRO A 56 -8.35 42.45 -22.19
C PRO A 56 -6.82 42.48 -21.99
N PRO A 57 -6.03 42.25 -23.06
CA PRO A 57 -4.59 42.34 -22.98
C PRO A 57 -4.15 43.80 -22.83
N CYS A 58 -3.13 43.97 -21.99
CA CYS A 58 -2.53 45.22 -21.53
C CYS A 58 -1.91 46.03 -22.67
N SER A 59 -2.30 47.31 -22.81
CA SER A 59 -1.42 48.38 -23.33
C SER A 59 -2.02 49.79 -23.18
N THR A 60 -1.23 50.66 -22.53
CA THR A 60 -0.96 52.09 -22.82
C THR A 60 -2.07 53.16 -22.75
N GLU A 61 -1.90 54.04 -21.74
CA GLU A 61 -1.83 55.52 -21.79
C GLU A 61 -3.07 56.44 -22.03
N GLN A 62 -3.23 57.36 -21.05
CA GLN A 62 -3.63 58.79 -21.09
C GLN A 62 -5.10 59.26 -20.89
N SER A 63 -5.20 60.28 -20.00
CA SER A 63 -6.04 61.51 -20.04
C SER A 63 -7.22 61.67 -19.05
N ASP A 64 -6.94 62.51 -18.04
CA ASP A 64 -7.66 63.71 -17.55
C ASP A 64 -9.09 63.65 -16.93
N GLY A 65 -9.20 64.20 -15.69
CA GLY A 65 -10.38 65.00 -15.28
C GLY A 65 -11.05 64.72 -13.91
N HIS A 66 -10.54 65.37 -12.85
CA HIS A 66 -11.24 65.94 -11.67
C HIS A 66 -12.37 65.15 -10.94
N THR A 67 -12.16 64.78 -9.66
CA THR A 67 -13.00 65.13 -8.47
C THR A 67 -12.61 64.27 -7.25
N SER A 68 -12.62 64.89 -6.07
CA SER A 68 -12.09 64.47 -4.76
C SER A 68 -12.71 63.21 -4.14
N ALA A 69 -12.50 62.04 -4.76
CA ALA A 69 -12.87 60.72 -4.24
C ALA A 69 -11.74 59.68 -4.42
N SER A 70 -10.49 60.13 -4.52
CA SER A 70 -9.36 59.30 -4.99
C SER A 70 -8.44 58.76 -3.90
N LEU A 71 -8.80 58.83 -2.61
CA LEU A 71 -7.90 58.37 -1.53
C LEU A 71 -8.28 57.01 -0.91
N ALA A 72 -9.37 56.38 -1.35
CA ALA A 72 -9.79 55.07 -0.81
C ALA A 72 -10.08 54.00 -1.88
N LEU A 73 -10.08 54.36 -3.17
CA LEU A 73 -10.44 53.44 -4.26
C LEU A 73 -9.25 52.76 -4.93
N GLU A 74 -8.02 53.28 -4.85
CA GLU A 74 -6.82 52.59 -5.36
C GLU A 74 -6.40 51.40 -4.47
N ASP A 75 -6.71 51.45 -3.17
CA ASP A 75 -6.31 50.40 -2.23
C ASP A 75 -7.16 49.13 -2.38
N ILE A 76 -8.44 49.23 -2.77
CA ILE A 76 -9.38 48.10 -2.82
C ILE A 76 -9.03 47.10 -3.94
N GLU A 77 -8.61 47.57 -5.12
CA GLU A 77 -8.19 46.68 -6.22
C GLU A 77 -6.90 45.91 -5.88
N VAL A 78 -6.00 46.52 -5.11
CA VAL A 78 -4.75 45.91 -4.67
C VAL A 78 -5.02 44.85 -3.61
N PHE A 79 -5.91 45.11 -2.65
CA PHE A 79 -6.29 44.14 -1.61
C PHE A 79 -7.01 42.91 -2.18
N GLN A 80 -7.89 43.04 -3.19
CA GLN A 80 -8.54 41.89 -3.81
C GLN A 80 -7.55 41.00 -4.59
N LYS A 81 -6.60 41.61 -5.33
CA LYS A 81 -5.52 40.88 -6.02
C LYS A 81 -4.58 40.17 -5.03
N ILE A 82 -4.31 40.76 -3.87
CA ILE A 82 -3.52 40.15 -2.78
C ILE A 82 -4.30 39.01 -2.13
N ALA A 83 -5.58 39.18 -1.81
CA ALA A 83 -6.42 38.16 -1.19
C ALA A 83 -6.59 36.92 -2.09
N GLN A 84 -6.76 37.10 -3.41
CA GLN A 84 -6.79 35.99 -4.37
C GLN A 84 -5.44 35.28 -4.46
N LYS A 85 -4.32 36.02 -4.46
CA LYS A 85 -2.97 35.42 -4.41
C LYS A 85 -2.73 34.64 -3.12
N LEU A 86 -3.24 35.11 -1.98
CA LEU A 86 -3.13 34.41 -0.69
C LEU A 86 -3.99 33.14 -0.66
N ASN A 87 -5.19 33.15 -1.27
CA ASN A 87 -6.03 31.94 -1.38
C ASN A 87 -5.40 30.90 -2.33
N TRP A 88 -4.83 31.31 -3.46
CA TRP A 88 -4.05 30.41 -4.33
C TRP A 88 -2.76 29.91 -3.67
N MET A 89 -2.09 30.74 -2.89
CA MET A 89 -0.89 30.36 -2.13
C MET A 89 -1.22 29.33 -1.02
N LYS A 90 -2.39 29.40 -0.39
CA LYS A 90 -2.85 28.36 0.56
C LYS A 90 -3.10 27.01 -0.13
N VAL A 91 -3.67 27.02 -1.33
CA VAL A 91 -3.90 25.79 -2.11
C VAL A 91 -2.57 25.17 -2.56
N THR A 92 -1.62 25.97 -3.03
CA THR A 92 -0.29 25.45 -3.41
C THR A 92 0.47 24.92 -2.19
N ILE A 93 0.45 25.63 -1.05
CA ILE A 93 1.04 25.15 0.21
C ILE A 93 0.40 23.83 0.64
N SER A 94 -0.92 23.69 0.58
CA SER A 94 -1.62 22.45 0.90
C SER A 94 -1.23 21.30 -0.04
N PHE A 95 -1.13 21.57 -1.34
CA PHE A 95 -0.69 20.59 -2.33
C PHE A 95 0.74 20.11 -2.07
N PHE A 96 1.67 21.04 -1.83
CA PHE A 96 3.05 20.68 -1.47
C PHE A 96 3.14 19.97 -0.12
N ALA A 97 2.32 20.33 0.87
CA ALA A 97 2.25 19.62 2.14
C ALA A 97 1.79 18.17 1.96
N VAL A 98 0.78 17.90 1.13
CA VAL A 98 0.34 16.54 0.81
C VAL A 98 1.46 15.76 0.11
N ILE A 99 2.14 16.36 -0.87
CA ILE A 99 3.27 15.73 -1.58
C ILE A 99 4.41 15.43 -0.62
N ILE A 100 4.79 16.37 0.25
CA ILE A 100 5.84 16.16 1.26
C ILE A 100 5.42 15.03 2.21
N THR A 101 4.15 14.96 2.61
CA THR A 101 3.65 13.88 3.47
C THR A 101 3.77 12.52 2.78
N ILE A 102 3.40 12.43 1.50
CA ILE A 102 3.56 11.21 0.69
C ILE A 102 5.04 10.84 0.53
N MET A 103 5.89 11.83 0.29
CA MET A 103 7.34 11.63 0.15
C MET A 103 7.98 11.16 1.45
N VAL A 104 7.55 11.70 2.60
CA VAL A 104 7.98 11.26 3.94
C VAL A 104 7.49 9.85 4.23
N ILE A 105 6.23 9.51 3.91
CA ILE A 105 5.71 8.13 4.05
C ILE A 105 6.51 7.17 3.17
N SER A 106 6.79 7.56 1.92
CA SER A 106 7.61 6.77 1.00
C SER A 106 9.03 6.57 1.53
N LEU A 107 9.65 7.64 2.06
CA LEU A 107 11.00 7.59 2.63
C LEU A 107 11.04 6.72 3.90
N ILE A 108 10.03 6.82 4.76
CA ILE A 108 9.85 5.95 5.93
C ILE A 108 9.73 4.50 5.46
N ASN A 109 8.91 4.18 4.47
CA ASN A 109 8.80 2.82 3.94
C ASN A 109 10.14 2.30 3.38
N THR A 110 10.94 3.15 2.74
CA THR A 110 12.26 2.78 2.22
C THR A 110 13.28 2.53 3.35
N ILE A 111 13.31 3.36 4.38
CA ILE A 111 14.28 3.26 5.48
C ILE A 111 13.87 2.19 6.51
N SER A 112 12.57 2.04 6.73
CA SER A 112 12.01 1.20 7.79
C SER A 112 11.24 0.00 7.27
N GLY A 113 11.35 -0.35 5.98
CA GLY A 113 10.65 -1.51 5.39
C GLY A 113 10.87 -2.82 6.16
N GLU A 114 12.08 -3.04 6.69
CA GLU A 114 12.39 -4.18 7.56
C GLU A 114 11.82 -4.08 9.00
N TYR A 115 11.48 -2.88 9.47
CA TYR A 115 10.95 -2.63 10.82
C TYR A 115 9.42 -2.52 10.83
N ILE A 116 8.81 -1.91 9.82
CA ILE A 116 7.35 -1.77 9.70
C ILE A 116 6.70 -3.14 9.45
N THR A 117 7.33 -4.00 8.65
CA THR A 117 6.86 -5.39 8.43
C THR A 117 6.90 -6.25 9.69
N LYS A 118 7.74 -5.90 10.69
CA LYS A 118 7.79 -6.57 12.00
C LYS A 118 6.66 -6.16 12.94
N LEU A 119 5.90 -5.10 12.64
CA LEU A 119 4.76 -4.72 13.46
C LEU A 119 3.60 -5.73 13.26
N PRO A 120 2.93 -6.21 14.33
CA PRO A 120 1.89 -7.24 14.25
C PRO A 120 0.70 -6.92 13.33
N ILE A 121 0.49 -5.63 13.06
CA ILE A 121 -0.57 -5.12 12.18
C ILE A 121 -0.23 -5.23 10.69
N PHE A 122 1.06 -5.24 10.33
CA PHE A 122 1.52 -5.38 8.95
C PHE A 122 1.98 -6.80 8.62
N ASP A 123 2.08 -7.67 9.63
CA ASP A 123 2.32 -9.10 9.45
C ASP A 123 1.09 -9.78 8.83
N LYS A 124 1.18 -10.02 7.52
CA LYS A 124 0.17 -10.71 6.71
C LYS A 124 0.26 -12.22 6.77
N ARG A 125 1.26 -12.78 7.47
CA ARG A 125 1.44 -14.23 7.56
C ARG A 125 0.21 -14.90 8.15
N VAL A 126 -0.06 -16.11 7.69
CA VAL A 126 -1.09 -16.98 8.26
C VAL A 126 -0.58 -17.53 9.60
N ALA A 127 -1.40 -17.50 10.65
CA ALA A 127 -0.99 -17.95 11.97
C ALA A 127 -0.71 -19.45 11.96
N ALA A 128 0.23 -19.91 12.79
CA ALA A 128 0.66 -21.31 12.77
C ALA A 128 -0.48 -22.27 13.15
N LYS A 129 -1.40 -21.84 14.03
CA LYS A 129 -2.59 -22.59 14.42
C LYS A 129 -3.64 -22.75 13.32
N ASP A 130 -3.61 -21.89 12.30
CA ASP A 130 -4.56 -21.89 11.18
C ASP A 130 -4.01 -22.76 10.00
N VAL A 131 -2.87 -23.42 10.20
CA VAL A 131 -2.21 -24.31 9.23
C VAL A 131 -2.01 -25.68 9.85
N SER A 132 -2.26 -26.72 9.05
CA SER A 132 -2.04 -28.12 9.43
C SER A 132 -1.14 -28.83 8.43
N VAL A 133 -0.30 -29.74 8.93
CA VAL A 133 0.50 -30.65 8.09
C VAL A 133 -0.36 -31.89 7.83
N THR A 134 -0.84 -32.07 6.61
CA THR A 134 -1.74 -33.17 6.25
C THR A 134 -1.00 -34.38 5.69
N GLU A 135 0.13 -34.15 5.01
CA GLU A 135 0.99 -35.20 4.47
C GLU A 135 2.46 -34.87 4.75
N LEU A 136 3.23 -35.88 5.16
CA LEU A 136 4.67 -35.79 5.36
C LEU A 136 5.29 -37.15 5.01
N TYR A 137 6.01 -37.21 3.91
CA TYR A 137 6.64 -38.44 3.41
C TYR A 137 8.09 -38.19 2.99
N GLN A 138 8.89 -39.26 3.01
CA GLN A 138 10.20 -39.29 2.39
C GLN A 138 10.11 -39.92 0.99
N LEU A 139 10.58 -39.21 -0.02
CA LEU A 139 10.67 -39.69 -1.39
C LEU A 139 11.87 -40.65 -1.55
N LYS A 140 11.86 -41.46 -2.61
CA LYS A 140 12.94 -42.44 -2.92
C LYS A 140 14.32 -41.79 -3.09
N ASN A 141 14.37 -40.54 -3.53
CA ASN A 141 15.61 -39.77 -3.68
C ASN A 141 16.12 -39.18 -2.35
N GLY A 142 15.38 -39.33 -1.25
CA GLY A 142 15.70 -38.82 0.08
C GLY A 142 14.96 -37.54 0.46
N ASP A 143 14.38 -36.83 -0.50
CA ASP A 143 13.71 -35.55 -0.29
C ASP A 143 12.39 -35.68 0.46
N PHE A 144 11.90 -34.55 0.97
CA PHE A 144 10.67 -34.48 1.74
C PHE A 144 9.51 -34.05 0.86
N TYR A 145 8.42 -34.81 0.88
CA TYR A 145 7.12 -34.41 0.36
C TYR A 145 6.23 -33.95 1.52
N ILE A 146 5.78 -32.71 1.47
CA ILE A 146 5.01 -32.08 2.55
C ILE A 146 3.76 -31.44 1.96
N THR A 147 2.58 -31.78 2.49
CA THR A 147 1.34 -31.04 2.19
C THR A 147 0.91 -30.24 3.40
N LEU A 148 0.73 -28.94 3.21
CA LEU A 148 0.17 -28.02 4.18
C LEU A 148 -1.23 -27.60 3.73
N GLU A 149 -2.16 -27.54 4.68
CA GLU A 149 -3.52 -27.03 4.46
C GLU A 149 -3.83 -25.90 5.44
N SER A 150 -4.39 -24.81 4.91
CA SER A 150 -4.80 -23.62 5.65
C SER A 150 -6.33 -23.54 5.72
N ASP A 151 -6.86 -23.07 6.85
CA ASP A 151 -8.30 -22.91 7.07
C ASP A 151 -8.95 -21.98 6.03
N PHE A 152 -8.18 -21.04 5.49
CA PHE A 152 -8.62 -20.05 4.50
C PHE A 152 -7.67 -19.98 3.30
N PRO A 153 -8.17 -19.48 2.14
CA PRO A 153 -7.35 -19.33 0.95
C PRO A 153 -6.17 -18.38 1.24
N CYS A 154 -4.97 -18.83 0.90
CA CYS A 154 -3.72 -18.11 1.11
C CYS A 154 -2.84 -18.18 -0.14
N ASP A 155 -1.74 -17.45 -0.10
CA ASP A 155 -0.69 -17.47 -1.10
C ASP A 155 0.63 -17.86 -0.43
N ILE A 156 1.57 -18.42 -1.20
CA ILE A 156 2.88 -18.82 -0.69
C ILE A 156 3.73 -17.55 -0.48
N LEU A 157 4.22 -17.33 0.73
CA LEU A 157 5.11 -16.22 1.07
C LEU A 157 6.58 -16.64 1.02
N SER A 158 6.91 -17.84 1.51
CA SER A 158 8.28 -18.36 1.55
C SER A 158 8.25 -19.87 1.37
N TYR A 159 9.14 -20.40 0.55
CA TYR A 159 9.42 -21.83 0.42
C TYR A 159 10.85 -22.05 -0.06
N GLY A 160 11.37 -23.25 0.16
CA GLY A 160 12.55 -23.73 -0.55
C GLY A 160 13.87 -23.50 0.15
N SER A 161 14.33 -22.25 0.33
CA SER A 161 15.74 -22.01 0.67
C SER A 161 16.17 -22.67 1.98
N ILE A 162 17.18 -23.55 1.90
CA ILE A 162 17.91 -24.02 3.07
C ILE A 162 18.81 -22.88 3.53
N SER A 163 18.73 -22.54 4.81
CA SER A 163 19.52 -21.45 5.42
C SER A 163 20.27 -21.94 6.64
N SER A 164 21.47 -21.40 6.88
CA SER A 164 22.21 -21.73 8.09
C SER A 164 21.64 -20.99 9.29
N PRO A 165 21.31 -21.68 10.40
CA PRO A 165 20.87 -21.02 11.63
C PRO A 165 21.99 -20.25 12.33
N ASP A 166 23.25 -20.59 12.04
CA ASP A 166 24.43 -19.98 12.65
C ASP A 166 24.88 -18.71 11.89
N GLY A 167 24.14 -18.31 10.86
CA GLY A 167 24.48 -17.15 10.04
C GLY A 167 25.64 -17.38 9.06
N LYS A 168 25.99 -18.64 8.78
CA LYS A 168 26.96 -18.96 7.71
C LYS A 168 26.44 -18.48 6.37
N SER A 169 27.37 -18.09 5.51
CA SER A 169 27.04 -17.72 4.13
C SER A 169 26.44 -18.93 3.40
N TYR A 170 25.55 -18.68 2.45
CA TYR A 170 25.06 -19.71 1.51
C TYR A 170 26.19 -20.25 0.59
N MET A 171 27.36 -19.61 0.59
CA MET A 171 28.57 -20.09 -0.08
C MET A 171 29.43 -21.01 0.80
N GLU A 172 28.94 -21.44 1.95
CA GLU A 172 29.62 -22.35 2.88
C GLU A 172 28.78 -23.59 3.12
N SER A 173 29.43 -24.75 3.25
CA SER A 173 28.72 -25.99 3.58
C SER A 173 28.21 -25.97 5.02
N TYR A 174 26.99 -26.48 5.22
CA TYR A 174 26.41 -26.68 6.54
C TYR A 174 25.49 -27.91 6.58
N ASP A 175 25.54 -28.62 7.71
CA ASP A 175 24.77 -29.84 7.97
C ASP A 175 23.53 -29.59 8.82
N ASN A 176 23.38 -28.38 9.38
CA ASN A 176 22.30 -27.97 10.27
C ASN A 176 21.30 -27.01 9.60
N GLY A 177 21.13 -27.10 8.29
CA GLY A 177 20.32 -26.19 7.50
C GLY A 177 18.84 -26.21 7.90
N GLN A 178 18.18 -25.06 7.75
CA GLN A 178 16.76 -24.90 8.04
C GLN A 178 16.00 -24.44 6.81
N SER A 179 14.92 -25.17 6.47
CA SER A 179 13.99 -24.80 5.41
C SER A 179 12.73 -24.19 6.00
N ARG A 180 12.41 -22.97 5.56
CA ARG A 180 11.27 -22.20 6.05
C ARG A 180 10.12 -22.19 5.04
N LEU A 181 8.95 -22.63 5.50
CA LEU A 181 7.68 -22.47 4.79
C LEU A 181 6.87 -21.34 5.45
N SER A 182 6.18 -20.51 4.67
CA SER A 182 5.28 -19.49 5.20
C SER A 182 4.20 -19.11 4.18
N PHE A 183 2.99 -18.84 4.65
CA PHE A 183 1.87 -18.36 3.83
C PHE A 183 1.47 -16.96 4.23
N GLU A 184 0.90 -16.21 3.29
CA GLU A 184 0.25 -14.94 3.58
C GLU A 184 -1.24 -14.94 3.22
N LYS A 185 -2.01 -14.14 3.97
CA LYS A 185 -3.42 -13.91 3.68
C LYS A 185 -3.56 -13.18 2.36
N THR A 186 -4.42 -13.69 1.48
CA THR A 186 -4.69 -13.04 0.21
C THR A 186 -5.23 -11.64 0.41
N SER A 187 -4.59 -10.64 -0.20
CA SER A 187 -5.08 -9.27 -0.18
C SER A 187 -6.35 -9.16 -1.02
N ILE A 188 -7.42 -8.59 -0.44
CA ILE A 188 -8.69 -8.32 -1.14
C ILE A 188 -8.45 -7.43 -2.37
N TRP A 189 -7.53 -6.47 -2.25
CA TRP A 189 -7.10 -5.61 -3.35
C TRP A 189 -6.30 -6.40 -4.41
N GLY A 190 -5.44 -7.35 -4.00
CA GLY A 190 -4.71 -8.21 -4.93
C GLY A 190 -5.63 -9.09 -5.78
N LYS A 191 -6.68 -9.65 -5.15
CA LYS A 191 -7.72 -10.44 -5.84
C LYS A 191 -8.52 -9.63 -6.87
N PHE A 192 -8.80 -8.36 -6.57
CA PHE A 192 -9.57 -7.49 -7.47
C PHE A 192 -8.78 -7.08 -8.73
N PHE A 193 -7.46 -6.89 -8.63
CA PHE A 193 -6.66 -6.37 -9.74
C PHE A 193 -5.88 -7.43 -10.54
N LEU A 194 -5.60 -8.62 -9.99
CA LEU A 194 -4.61 -9.54 -10.58
C LEU A 194 -5.10 -10.97 -10.88
N ASN A 195 -6.39 -11.28 -10.84
CA ASN A 195 -6.91 -12.66 -11.07
C ASN A 195 -6.12 -13.74 -10.29
N HIS A 196 -5.75 -13.45 -9.03
CA HIS A 196 -4.91 -14.35 -8.26
C HIS A 196 -5.68 -15.63 -7.90
N LEU A 197 -5.20 -16.79 -8.38
CA LEU A 197 -5.69 -18.10 -7.98
C LEU A 197 -5.18 -18.37 -6.56
N SER A 198 -6.09 -18.33 -5.58
CA SER A 198 -5.76 -18.60 -4.19
C SER A 198 -6.22 -20.00 -3.81
N TYR A 199 -5.32 -20.76 -3.19
CA TYR A 199 -5.54 -22.15 -2.82
C TYR A 199 -5.51 -22.28 -1.29
N LYS A 200 -6.12 -23.34 -0.78
CA LYS A 200 -6.07 -23.68 0.64
C LYS A 200 -4.98 -24.69 0.96
N SER A 201 -4.53 -25.45 -0.04
CA SER A 201 -3.58 -26.53 0.16
C SER A 201 -2.43 -26.47 -0.83
N PHE A 202 -1.23 -26.71 -0.32
CA PHE A 202 0.02 -26.65 -1.06
C PHE A 202 0.88 -27.83 -0.66
N SER A 203 1.37 -28.56 -1.66
CA SER A 203 2.34 -29.63 -1.54
C SER A 203 3.71 -29.14 -1.97
N PHE A 204 4.74 -29.45 -1.22
CA PHE A 204 6.13 -29.02 -1.44
C PHE A 204 7.02 -30.26 -1.54
N VAL A 205 8.00 -30.20 -2.45
CA VAL A 205 9.17 -31.06 -2.42
C VAL A 205 10.33 -30.25 -1.88
N ILE A 206 10.88 -30.64 -0.73
CA ILE A 206 12.01 -29.97 -0.09
C ILE A 206 13.22 -30.89 -0.13
N PRO A 207 14.38 -30.42 -0.63
CA PRO A 207 15.57 -31.24 -0.71
C PRO A 207 16.05 -31.66 0.67
N TYR A 208 16.43 -32.93 0.81
CA TYR A 208 17.17 -33.38 1.99
C TYR A 208 18.58 -32.78 2.00
N GLN A 209 19.20 -32.75 0.82
CA GLN A 209 20.53 -32.23 0.61
C GLN A 209 20.58 -31.47 -0.71
N GLU A 210 21.16 -30.28 -0.67
CA GLU A 210 21.45 -29.46 -1.84
C GLU A 210 22.96 -29.42 -2.06
N ILE A 211 23.38 -29.61 -3.31
CA ILE A 211 24.79 -29.57 -3.72
C ILE A 211 24.96 -28.47 -4.76
N LEU A 212 25.71 -27.43 -4.42
CA LEU A 212 26.05 -26.33 -5.30
C LEU A 212 27.41 -26.59 -5.94
N ASN A 213 27.40 -26.78 -7.26
CA ASN A 213 28.60 -26.80 -8.06
C ASN A 213 28.91 -25.36 -8.47
N LEU A 214 29.94 -24.77 -7.86
CA LEU A 214 30.46 -23.49 -8.31
C LEU A 214 31.20 -23.72 -9.63
N ASP A 215 30.53 -23.49 -10.75
CA ASP A 215 31.19 -23.48 -12.06
C ASP A 215 32.22 -22.34 -12.10
N GLU A 216 33.38 -22.60 -12.70
CA GLU A 216 34.58 -21.75 -12.79
C GLU A 216 34.39 -20.45 -13.61
N THR A 217 33.19 -19.87 -13.66
CA THR A 217 32.88 -18.70 -14.50
C THR A 217 33.33 -17.35 -13.94
N ASP A 218 33.72 -17.28 -12.67
CA ASP A 218 34.41 -16.10 -12.12
C ASP A 218 35.92 -16.37 -12.12
N GLY A 219 36.68 -15.59 -12.90
CA GLY A 219 38.10 -15.78 -13.25
C GLY A 219 39.13 -15.76 -12.11
N TYR A 220 38.76 -16.15 -10.90
CA TYR A 220 39.66 -16.44 -9.80
C TYR A 220 39.84 -17.95 -9.68
N GLN A 221 41.00 -18.44 -10.14
CA GLN A 221 41.47 -19.78 -9.81
C GLN A 221 41.67 -19.88 -8.29
N SER A 222 40.64 -20.33 -7.56
CA SER A 222 40.83 -20.80 -6.19
C SER A 222 41.11 -22.30 -6.21
N GLN A 223 42.29 -22.63 -5.72
CA GLN A 223 42.79 -23.98 -5.50
C GLN A 223 41.88 -24.71 -4.50
N GLY A 224 40.94 -25.53 -5.01
CA GLY A 224 40.06 -26.37 -4.20
C GLY A 224 38.57 -26.16 -4.48
N SER A 225 38.11 -26.64 -5.63
CA SER A 225 36.69 -26.71 -6.00
C SER A 225 35.98 -27.84 -5.24
N SER A 226 35.78 -27.66 -3.93
CA SER A 226 34.86 -28.51 -3.17
C SER A 226 33.43 -28.06 -3.45
N ALA A 227 32.56 -28.99 -3.86
CA ALA A 227 31.13 -28.74 -3.94
C ALA A 227 30.61 -28.25 -2.57
N ILE A 228 29.83 -27.17 -2.58
CA ILE A 228 29.18 -26.67 -1.37
C ILE A 228 27.95 -27.53 -1.12
N VAL A 229 27.78 -27.98 0.11
CA VAL A 229 26.72 -28.91 0.51
C VAL A 229 25.90 -28.31 1.64
N HIS A 230 24.60 -28.23 1.42
CA HIS A 230 23.63 -27.85 2.44
C HIS A 230 22.76 -29.04 2.78
N THR A 231 22.71 -29.45 4.05
CA THR A 231 21.84 -30.53 4.52
C THR A 231 20.72 -29.94 5.37
N THR A 232 19.50 -30.41 5.15
CA THR A 232 18.31 -29.99 5.90
C THR A 232 18.24 -30.74 7.23
N ALA A 233 18.31 -30.02 8.35
CA ALA A 233 18.15 -30.54 9.71
C ALA A 233 16.83 -30.10 10.38
N LEU A 234 16.18 -29.05 9.88
CA LEU A 234 14.90 -28.56 10.39
C LEU A 234 14.01 -28.05 9.26
N ILE A 235 12.76 -28.50 9.23
CA ILE A 235 11.72 -27.92 8.38
C ILE A 235 10.63 -27.38 9.29
N TYR A 236 10.31 -26.11 9.12
CA TYR A 236 9.30 -25.45 9.94
C TYR A 236 8.43 -24.50 9.13
N TYR A 237 7.21 -24.32 9.61
CA TYR A 237 6.32 -23.27 9.17
C TYR A 237 6.49 -22.04 10.08
N GLU A 238 6.73 -20.87 9.48
CA GLU A 238 6.79 -19.58 10.17
C GLU A 238 5.48 -18.83 9.96
N GLY A 239 4.70 -18.73 11.03
CA GLY A 239 3.42 -18.04 11.05
C GLY A 239 3.50 -16.60 11.56
N LYS A 240 2.31 -16.01 11.72
CA LYS A 240 2.16 -14.65 12.26
C LYS A 240 2.86 -14.48 13.60
N GLY A 241 3.55 -13.35 13.78
CA GLY A 241 4.27 -13.04 15.02
C GLY A 241 5.54 -13.88 15.22
N ASN A 242 6.09 -14.47 14.15
CA ASN A 242 7.18 -15.44 14.19
C ASN A 242 6.84 -16.70 15.01
N GLU A 243 5.54 -17.06 15.09
CA GLU A 243 5.12 -18.34 15.64
C GLU A 243 5.69 -19.48 14.78
N GLN A 244 6.36 -20.43 15.41
CA GLN A 244 7.00 -21.53 14.71
C GLN A 244 6.24 -22.83 14.92
N LEU A 245 5.87 -23.50 13.83
CA LEU A 245 5.36 -24.87 13.82
C LEU A 245 6.41 -25.79 13.20
N THR A 246 7.00 -26.67 14.01
CA THR A 246 7.95 -27.68 13.51
C THR A 246 7.22 -28.73 12.69
N ILE A 247 7.64 -28.91 11.43
CA ILE A 247 7.11 -29.93 10.52
C ILE A 247 7.96 -31.20 10.62
N TRP A 248 9.28 -31.04 10.56
CA TRP A 248 10.23 -32.13 10.66
C TRP A 248 11.54 -31.65 11.30
N LYS A 249 12.22 -32.54 12.02
CA LYS A 249 13.55 -32.31 12.60
C LYS A 249 14.44 -33.53 12.39
N GLU A 250 15.74 -33.30 12.35
CA GLU A 250 16.74 -34.37 12.21
C GLU A 250 16.51 -35.52 13.21
N GLY A 251 16.63 -36.75 12.71
CA GLY A 251 16.38 -37.97 13.49
C GLY A 251 14.90 -38.35 13.63
N GLN A 252 13.95 -37.51 13.19
CA GLN A 252 12.54 -37.88 13.13
C GLN A 252 12.30 -38.87 11.99
N LYS A 253 11.83 -40.07 12.33
CA LYS A 253 11.40 -41.06 11.35
C LYS A 253 10.09 -40.63 10.69
N ILE A 254 10.04 -40.70 9.37
CA ILE A 254 8.85 -40.41 8.56
C ILE A 254 8.59 -41.60 7.62
N ALA A 255 7.34 -41.73 7.16
CA ALA A 255 6.95 -42.82 6.27
C ALA A 255 7.52 -42.59 4.86
N ALA A 256 7.82 -43.67 4.14
CA ALA A 256 8.14 -43.58 2.72
C ALA A 256 6.91 -43.12 1.92
N ALA A 257 7.15 -42.34 0.87
CA ALA A 257 6.09 -41.85 0.00
C ALA A 257 5.40 -43.01 -0.73
N PRO A 258 4.06 -43.03 -0.77
CA PRO A 258 3.34 -43.96 -1.63
C PRO A 258 3.72 -43.76 -3.10
N GLU A 259 3.65 -44.83 -3.90
CA GLU A 259 3.99 -44.80 -5.33
C GLU A 259 3.22 -43.72 -6.11
N MET A 260 1.99 -43.42 -5.68
CA MET A 260 1.15 -42.37 -6.29
C MET A 260 1.75 -40.97 -6.10
N ILE A 261 2.38 -40.69 -4.96
CA ILE A 261 3.04 -39.41 -4.68
C ILE A 261 4.33 -39.29 -5.50
N GLU A 262 5.13 -40.36 -5.56
CA GLU A 262 6.32 -40.44 -6.41
C GLU A 262 6.00 -40.11 -7.88
N GLN A 263 4.96 -40.75 -8.42
CA GLN A 263 4.53 -40.51 -9.80
C GLN A 263 4.03 -39.08 -10.02
N ARG A 264 3.34 -38.50 -9.03
CA ARG A 264 2.88 -37.10 -9.08
C ARG A 264 4.06 -36.13 -9.17
N VAL A 265 5.08 -36.33 -8.34
CA VAL A 265 6.30 -35.50 -8.32
C VAL A 265 7.05 -35.61 -9.64
N LEU A 266 7.32 -36.84 -10.10
CA LEU A 266 8.00 -37.09 -11.38
C LEU A 266 7.25 -36.51 -12.58
N HIS A 267 5.92 -36.58 -12.58
CA HIS A 267 5.10 -35.98 -13.62
C HIS A 267 5.26 -34.45 -13.65
N GLN A 268 5.21 -33.80 -12.48
CA GLN A 268 5.34 -32.35 -12.39
C GLN A 268 6.75 -31.86 -12.75
N GLN A 269 7.80 -32.59 -12.37
CA GLN A 269 9.19 -32.29 -12.76
C GLN A 269 9.35 -32.34 -14.28
N ARG A 270 8.88 -33.42 -14.94
CA ARG A 270 8.93 -33.53 -16.41
C ARG A 270 8.18 -32.41 -17.11
N ARG A 271 7.06 -31.93 -16.55
CA ARG A 271 6.32 -30.78 -17.11
C ARG A 271 7.15 -29.49 -17.06
N GLN A 272 7.82 -29.22 -15.95
CA GLN A 272 8.71 -28.06 -15.82
C GLN A 272 9.88 -28.13 -16.80
N GLU A 273 10.46 -29.31 -17.01
CA GLU A 273 11.57 -29.52 -17.95
C GLU A 273 11.16 -29.39 -19.43
N THR A 274 9.97 -29.85 -19.79
CA THR A 274 9.51 -29.89 -21.20
C THR A 274 8.81 -28.61 -21.66
N GLY A 275 8.40 -27.74 -20.74
CA GLY A 275 7.71 -26.48 -21.06
C GLY A 275 6.33 -26.64 -21.72
N ILE A 276 5.76 -27.84 -21.71
CA ILE A 276 4.46 -28.13 -22.32
C ILE A 276 3.34 -27.75 -21.34
N ASP A 277 2.61 -26.69 -21.68
CA ASP A 277 1.38 -26.26 -20.99
C ASP A 277 0.17 -27.08 -21.51
N GLU A 278 0.22 -28.39 -21.34
CA GLU A 278 -0.98 -29.22 -21.52
C GLU A 278 -1.85 -29.08 -20.27
N GLN A 279 -2.96 -28.36 -20.41
CA GLN A 279 -3.94 -28.09 -19.35
C GLN A 279 -4.85 -29.28 -19.01
N GLN A 280 -4.57 -30.51 -19.43
CA GLN A 280 -5.47 -31.63 -19.17
C GLN A 280 -4.77 -32.87 -18.63
N GLU A 281 -5.42 -33.43 -17.61
CA GLU A 281 -5.12 -34.66 -16.86
C GLU A 281 -4.04 -34.59 -15.77
N ILE A 282 -4.32 -33.82 -14.72
CA ILE A 282 -4.26 -34.42 -13.38
C ILE A 282 -5.69 -34.74 -12.96
N SER A 283 -5.93 -36.04 -12.76
CA SER A 283 -7.13 -36.62 -12.17
C SER A 283 -7.70 -35.73 -11.07
N SER A 284 -9.02 -35.54 -11.08
CA SER A 284 -9.87 -34.86 -10.08
C SER A 284 -9.51 -35.08 -8.60
N LYS A 285 -8.66 -36.07 -8.30
CA LYS A 285 -8.14 -36.41 -6.98
C LYS A 285 -7.14 -35.40 -6.38
N TYR A 286 -6.51 -34.54 -7.19
CA TYR A 286 -5.49 -33.57 -6.72
C TYR A 286 -5.75 -32.12 -7.15
N ALA A 287 -6.92 -31.85 -7.73
CA ALA A 287 -7.27 -30.54 -8.27
C ALA A 287 -7.28 -29.42 -7.21
N ASP A 288 -7.34 -29.78 -5.93
CA ASP A 288 -7.46 -28.84 -4.81
C ASP A 288 -6.11 -28.35 -4.25
N ASN A 289 -4.96 -28.93 -4.65
CA ASN A 289 -3.66 -28.64 -4.05
C ASN A 289 -2.58 -28.31 -5.11
N ILE A 290 -1.83 -27.22 -4.93
CA ILE A 290 -0.67 -26.89 -5.80
C ILE A 290 0.54 -27.73 -5.40
N LEU A 291 1.23 -28.36 -6.36
CA LEU A 291 2.54 -28.96 -6.14
C LEU A 291 3.67 -27.99 -6.52
N VAL A 292 4.52 -27.68 -5.55
CA VAL A 292 5.68 -26.79 -5.65
C VAL A 292 6.95 -27.64 -5.58
N LEU A 293 7.83 -27.44 -6.56
CA LEU A 293 9.12 -28.12 -6.66
C LEU A 293 10.23 -27.15 -6.28
N TYR A 294 11.28 -27.69 -5.65
CA TYR A 294 12.52 -26.98 -5.32
C TYR A 294 13.38 -26.75 -6.56
#